data_AF-A0A950TTZ6-F1
#
_entry.id   AF-A0A950TTZ6-F1
#
_cell.length_a   1.000
_cell.length_b   1.000
_cell.length_c   1.000
_cell.angle_alpha   90.00
_cell.angle_beta   90.00
_cell.angle_gamma   90.00
#
_symmetry.space_group_name_H-M   'P 1'
#
loop_
_entity.id
_entity.type
_entity.pdbx_description
1 polymer ?
#
loop_
_entity_poly.entity_id
_entity_poly.type
_entity_poly.pdbx_seq_one_letter_code
_entity_poly.pdbx_strand_id
1 'polypeptide(L)'
;MPRAFLQGSTRLGVKLDFIAGLFLKATEVAGTRGFRGVEANLGEVIALRNMIWSLSDTMAHTAVPWTNRYVLPSTEAALAYTVLAPEAYVQVKNLIEKTVASSLIYLNSHARDFETPELRPYLDRFVRGSGGIPALERVKLMKLLWDAVGTEFGGRHELYEINYAGSHEEIRRYALFGAMASGDADRWKAFAETCMAEYDTKGWTVPDLVNGDDVSVVH
;
A
#
# COMPACT_ATOMS: atom_id res chain seq x y z
N MET A 1 -22.11 -0.01 4.33
CA MET A 1 -20.77 0.45 3.93
C MET A 1 -19.74 -0.67 3.76
N PRO A 2 -19.59 -1.68 4.64
CA PRO A 2 -18.48 -2.66 4.56
C PRO A 2 -18.37 -3.42 3.22
N ARG A 3 -19.51 -3.69 2.57
CA ARG A 3 -19.54 -4.32 1.23
C ARG A 3 -18.90 -3.46 0.13
N ALA A 4 -19.03 -2.14 0.21
CA ALA A 4 -18.38 -1.23 -0.73
C ALA A 4 -16.85 -1.26 -0.55
N PHE A 5 -16.39 -1.37 0.69
CA PHE A 5 -14.96 -1.46 1.01
C PHE A 5 -14.37 -2.83 0.67
N LEU A 6 -15.13 -3.93 0.80
CA LEU A 6 -14.70 -5.22 0.25
C LEU A 6 -14.48 -5.13 -1.27
N GLN A 7 -15.45 -4.59 -2.01
CA GLN A 7 -15.30 -4.41 -3.45
C GLN A 7 -14.14 -3.46 -3.81
N GLY A 8 -14.02 -2.35 -3.09
CA GLY A 8 -12.95 -1.36 -3.29
C GLY A 8 -11.57 -1.93 -3.00
N SER A 9 -11.43 -2.70 -1.92
CA SER A 9 -10.20 -3.38 -1.53
C SER A 9 -9.78 -4.41 -2.55
N THR A 10 -10.68 -5.29 -3.01
CA THR A 10 -10.38 -6.26 -4.07
C THR A 10 -9.99 -5.57 -5.37
N ARG A 11 -10.72 -4.52 -5.77
CA ARG A 11 -10.40 -3.75 -6.98
C ARG A 11 -9.02 -3.11 -6.88
N LEU A 12 -8.67 -2.53 -5.74
CA LEU A 12 -7.35 -1.94 -5.52
C LEU A 12 -6.27 -3.03 -5.51
N GLY A 13 -6.52 -4.18 -4.89
CA GLY A 13 -5.61 -5.33 -4.92
C GLY A 13 -5.24 -5.74 -6.34
N VAL A 14 -6.23 -5.92 -7.22
CA VAL A 14 -6.00 -6.23 -8.65
C VAL A 14 -5.23 -5.12 -9.36
N LYS A 15 -5.53 -3.84 -9.06
CA LYS A 15 -4.77 -2.71 -9.61
C LYS A 15 -3.30 -2.77 -9.18
N LEU A 16 -3.03 -3.08 -7.92
CA LEU A 16 -1.67 -3.20 -7.41
C LEU A 16 -0.93 -4.41 -7.97
N ASP A 17 -1.62 -5.50 -8.31
CA ASP A 17 -1.02 -6.62 -9.07
C ASP A 17 -0.47 -6.13 -10.42
N PHE A 18 -1.30 -5.37 -11.14
CA PHE A 18 -0.93 -4.80 -12.43
C PHE A 18 0.25 -3.82 -12.30
N ILE A 19 0.17 -2.88 -11.36
CA ILE A 19 1.22 -1.87 -11.14
C ILE A 19 2.54 -2.52 -10.68
N ALA A 20 2.48 -3.50 -9.77
CA ALA A 20 3.67 -4.23 -9.34
C ALA A 20 4.33 -4.98 -10.50
N GLY A 21 3.52 -5.61 -11.36
CA GLY A 21 4.00 -6.25 -12.59
C GLY A 21 4.68 -5.26 -13.55
N LEU A 22 4.09 -4.08 -13.76
CA LEU A 22 4.72 -3.03 -14.57
C LEU A 22 6.03 -2.53 -13.96
N PHE A 23 6.07 -2.33 -12.64
CA PHE A 23 7.24 -1.84 -11.94
C PHE A 23 8.41 -2.83 -12.01
N LEU A 24 8.14 -4.13 -11.78
CA LEU A 24 9.11 -5.19 -11.96
C LEU A 24 9.71 -5.17 -13.38
N LYS A 25 8.85 -5.19 -14.41
CA LYS A 25 9.28 -5.14 -15.80
C LYS A 25 10.05 -3.86 -16.13
N ALA A 26 9.66 -2.72 -15.57
CA ALA A 26 10.33 -1.45 -15.82
C ALA A 26 11.76 -1.46 -15.29
N THR A 27 11.99 -2.00 -14.09
CA THR A 27 13.35 -2.13 -13.52
C THR A 27 14.22 -3.13 -14.29
N GLU A 28 13.64 -4.19 -14.85
CA GLU A 28 14.33 -5.14 -15.73
C GLU A 28 14.76 -4.47 -17.04
N VAL A 29 13.84 -3.77 -17.70
CA VAL A 29 14.09 -3.06 -18.96
C VAL A 29 15.05 -1.87 -18.77
N ALA A 30 15.05 -1.25 -17.59
CA ALA A 30 16.05 -0.26 -17.21
C ALA A 30 17.42 -0.87 -16.85
N GLY A 31 17.48 -2.17 -16.53
CA GLY A 31 18.70 -2.86 -16.10
C GLY A 31 19.11 -2.54 -14.66
N THR A 32 18.19 -2.05 -13.84
CA THR A 32 18.47 -1.62 -12.46
C THR A 32 17.99 -2.63 -11.42
N ARG A 33 17.26 -3.69 -11.84
CA ARG A 33 16.64 -4.67 -10.93
C ARG A 33 17.60 -5.31 -9.93
N GLY A 34 18.85 -5.57 -10.30
CA GLY A 34 19.83 -6.21 -9.41
C GLY A 34 20.47 -5.30 -8.36
N PHE A 35 20.09 -4.03 -8.29
CA PHE A 35 20.60 -3.12 -7.26
C PHE A 35 19.79 -3.27 -5.97
N ARG A 36 20.46 -3.49 -4.84
CA ARG A 36 19.83 -3.73 -3.53
C ARG A 36 18.75 -2.70 -3.17
N GLY A 37 18.98 -1.42 -3.44
CA GLY A 37 18.00 -0.36 -3.18
C GLY A 37 16.74 -0.47 -4.04
N VAL A 38 16.89 -0.89 -5.30
CA VAL A 38 15.78 -1.14 -6.23
C VAL A 38 14.97 -2.36 -5.78
N GLU A 39 15.64 -3.43 -5.37
CA GLU A 39 14.99 -4.63 -4.83
C GLU A 39 14.19 -4.34 -3.56
N ALA A 40 14.73 -3.51 -2.66
CA ALA A 40 14.03 -3.07 -1.47
C ALA A 40 12.73 -2.32 -1.81
N ASN A 41 12.80 -1.37 -2.76
CA ASN A 41 11.62 -0.61 -3.20
C ASN A 41 10.57 -1.50 -3.86
N LEU A 42 10.99 -2.48 -4.68
CA LEU A 42 10.09 -3.49 -5.26
C LEU A 42 9.43 -4.34 -4.19
N GLY A 43 10.21 -4.77 -3.18
CA GLY A 43 9.72 -5.54 -2.04
C GLY A 43 8.65 -4.79 -1.24
N GLU A 44 8.84 -3.48 -1.03
CA GLU A 44 7.85 -2.64 -0.35
C GLU A 44 6.53 -2.54 -1.14
N VAL A 45 6.59 -2.33 -2.46
CA VAL A 45 5.37 -2.34 -3.31
C VAL A 45 4.65 -3.69 -3.23
N ILE A 46 5.38 -4.81 -3.23
CA ILE A 46 4.80 -6.15 -3.08
C ILE A 46 4.15 -6.32 -1.69
N ALA A 47 4.79 -5.82 -0.64
CA ALA A 47 4.24 -5.87 0.72
C ALA A 47 2.93 -5.06 0.83
N LEU A 48 2.90 -3.84 0.29
CA LEU A 48 1.69 -3.00 0.26
C LEU A 48 0.57 -3.67 -0.55
N ARG A 49 0.89 -4.28 -1.70
CA ARG A 49 -0.05 -5.09 -2.47
C ARG A 49 -0.62 -6.24 -1.64
N ASN A 50 0.22 -6.99 -0.94
CA ASN A 50 -0.21 -8.13 -0.12
C ASN A 50 -1.06 -7.70 1.07
N MET A 51 -0.76 -6.55 1.67
CA MET A 51 -1.57 -5.96 2.72
C MET A 51 -3.00 -5.69 2.24
N ILE A 52 -3.18 -5.10 1.05
CA ILE A 52 -4.51 -4.82 0.50
C ILE A 52 -5.30 -6.12 0.25
N TRP A 53 -4.67 -7.14 -0.32
CA TRP A 53 -5.31 -8.45 -0.49
C TRP A 53 -5.68 -9.11 0.84
N SER A 54 -4.79 -9.05 1.83
CA SER A 54 -5.04 -9.63 3.16
C SER A 54 -6.25 -8.97 3.85
N LEU A 55 -6.43 -7.67 3.67
CA LEU A 55 -7.62 -6.96 4.16
C LEU A 55 -8.90 -7.42 3.46
N SER A 56 -8.86 -7.61 2.14
CA SER A 56 -10.01 -8.14 1.38
C SER A 56 -10.37 -9.57 1.81
N ASP A 57 -9.37 -10.44 1.95
CA ASP A 57 -9.56 -11.81 2.41
C ASP A 57 -10.17 -11.84 3.81
N THR A 58 -9.64 -11.03 4.73
CA THR A 58 -10.19 -10.91 6.09
C THR A 58 -11.65 -10.44 6.05
N MET A 59 -11.94 -9.38 5.27
CA MET A 59 -13.32 -8.90 5.10
C MET A 59 -14.28 -10.00 4.65
N ALA A 60 -13.87 -10.87 3.73
CA ALA A 60 -14.70 -11.95 3.20
C ALA A 60 -14.82 -13.15 4.17
N HIS A 61 -13.70 -13.56 4.78
CA HIS A 61 -13.62 -14.78 5.60
C HIS A 61 -14.11 -14.61 7.03
N THR A 62 -14.07 -13.39 7.58
CA THR A 62 -14.55 -13.10 8.95
C THR A 62 -15.84 -12.27 8.92
N ALA A 63 -16.73 -12.58 7.97
CA ALA A 63 -18.02 -11.92 7.84
C ALA A 63 -18.92 -12.22 9.06
N VAL A 64 -19.69 -11.22 9.49
CA VAL A 64 -20.58 -11.31 10.66
C VAL A 64 -22.05 -11.41 10.24
N PRO A 65 -22.90 -12.13 11.00
CA PRO A 65 -24.34 -12.14 10.77
C PRO A 65 -24.92 -10.72 10.78
N TRP A 66 -25.90 -10.46 9.91
CA TRP A 66 -26.60 -9.18 9.86
C TRP A 66 -28.10 -9.36 9.97
N THR A 67 -28.82 -9.47 8.85
CA THR A 67 -30.27 -9.64 8.84
C THR A 67 -30.64 -10.94 8.13
N ASN A 68 -31.54 -11.72 8.73
CA ASN A 68 -31.98 -13.02 8.20
C ASN A 68 -30.77 -13.91 7.85
N ARG A 69 -30.66 -14.31 6.57
CA ARG A 69 -29.58 -15.14 6.02
C ARG A 69 -28.38 -14.35 5.48
N TYR A 70 -28.37 -13.03 5.64
CA TYR A 70 -27.33 -12.17 5.08
C TYR A 70 -26.22 -11.88 6.09
N VAL A 71 -25.01 -11.73 5.57
CA VAL A 71 -23.82 -11.37 6.34
C VAL A 71 -23.25 -10.03 5.88
N LEU A 72 -22.49 -9.40 6.75
CA LEU A 72 -21.67 -8.23 6.44
C LEU A 72 -20.18 -8.61 6.51
N PRO A 73 -19.34 -8.09 5.59
CA PRO A 73 -17.89 -8.21 5.74
C PRO A 73 -17.40 -7.64 7.08
N SER A 74 -16.24 -8.08 7.56
CA SER A 74 -15.63 -7.52 8.79
C SER A 74 -15.54 -5.99 8.69
N THR A 75 -16.07 -5.33 9.73
CA THR A 75 -16.08 -3.87 9.78
C THR A 75 -14.70 -3.34 10.12
N GLU A 76 -13.96 -4.04 10.96
CA GLU A 76 -12.61 -3.71 11.42
C GLU A 76 -11.64 -3.71 10.23
N ALA A 77 -11.62 -4.80 9.44
CA ALA A 77 -10.80 -4.89 8.23
C ALA A 77 -11.21 -3.83 7.20
N ALA A 78 -12.51 -3.58 7.05
CA ALA A 78 -13.02 -2.55 6.14
C ALA A 78 -12.58 -1.14 6.53
N LEU A 79 -12.59 -0.79 7.82
CA LEU A 79 -12.11 0.50 8.33
C LEU A 79 -10.59 0.62 8.30
N ALA A 80 -9.85 -0.47 8.51
CA ALA A 80 -8.40 -0.48 8.31
C ALA A 80 -8.04 -0.20 6.83
N TYR A 81 -8.78 -0.79 5.89
CA TYR A 81 -8.61 -0.52 4.47
C TYR A 81 -8.80 0.97 4.12
N THR A 82 -9.82 1.63 4.66
CA THR A 82 -10.06 3.05 4.33
C THR A 82 -8.89 3.94 4.74
N VAL A 83 -8.24 3.64 5.87
CA VAL A 83 -7.10 4.41 6.38
C VAL A 83 -5.79 4.06 5.67
N LEU A 84 -5.54 2.78 5.40
CA LEU A 84 -4.25 2.31 4.89
C LEU A 84 -4.12 2.43 3.36
N ALA A 85 -5.22 2.29 2.62
CA ALA A 85 -5.17 2.31 1.16
C ALA A 85 -4.68 3.64 0.55
N PRO A 86 -5.09 4.83 1.05
CA PRO A 86 -4.55 6.11 0.57
C PRO A 86 -3.02 6.20 0.70
N GLU A 87 -2.50 5.90 1.89
CA GLU A 87 -1.07 5.97 2.19
C GLU A 87 -0.27 4.96 1.34
N ALA A 88 -0.80 3.74 1.21
CA ALA A 88 -0.20 2.71 0.36
C ALA A 88 -0.13 3.16 -1.11
N TYR A 89 -1.18 3.78 -1.66
CA TYR A 89 -1.20 4.19 -3.07
C TYR A 89 -0.19 5.31 -3.35
N VAL A 90 -0.13 6.32 -2.46
CA VAL A 90 0.84 7.42 -2.55
C VAL A 90 2.27 6.88 -2.48
N GLN A 91 2.53 5.95 -1.55
CA GLN A 91 3.85 5.38 -1.39
C GLN A 91 4.26 4.52 -2.60
N VAL A 92 3.34 3.72 -3.16
CA VAL A 92 3.60 2.94 -4.39
C VAL A 92 4.01 3.86 -5.54
N LYS A 93 3.26 4.97 -5.78
CA LYS A 93 3.61 5.95 -6.81
C LYS A 93 4.98 6.58 -6.56
N ASN A 94 5.24 7.03 -5.34
CA ASN A 94 6.52 7.63 -4.93
C ASN A 94 7.71 6.69 -5.16
N LEU A 95 7.56 5.40 -4.82
CA LEU A 95 8.60 4.39 -5.06
C LEU A 95 8.85 4.18 -6.55
N ILE A 96 7.81 4.14 -7.38
CA ILE A 96 7.93 4.02 -8.84
C ILE A 96 8.69 5.23 -9.41
N GLU A 97 8.29 6.45 -9.05
CA GLU A 97 8.91 7.68 -9.55
C GLU A 97 10.39 7.78 -9.16
N LYS A 98 10.74 7.44 -7.92
CA LYS A 98 12.13 7.45 -7.44
C LYS A 98 12.99 6.36 -8.06
N THR A 99 12.40 5.20 -8.38
CA THR A 99 13.16 4.02 -8.81
C THR A 99 13.30 3.94 -10.33
N VAL A 100 12.22 4.21 -11.06
CA VAL A 100 12.22 4.19 -12.53
C VAL A 100 12.74 5.52 -13.10
N ALA A 101 12.48 6.61 -12.38
CA ALA A 101 13.07 7.93 -12.59
C ALA A 101 13.06 8.38 -14.06
N SER A 102 14.24 8.69 -14.62
CA SER A 102 14.37 9.23 -15.97
C SER A 102 13.87 8.30 -17.07
N SER A 103 13.69 7.00 -16.82
CA SER A 103 13.13 6.09 -17.81
C SER A 103 11.68 6.41 -18.18
N LEU A 104 10.95 7.13 -17.31
CA LEU A 104 9.56 7.57 -17.58
C LEU A 104 9.49 8.86 -18.41
N ILE A 105 10.58 9.65 -18.46
CA ILE A 105 10.63 10.89 -19.25
C ILE A 105 11.44 10.72 -20.55
N TYR A 106 12.37 9.75 -20.59
CA TYR A 106 13.18 9.47 -21.78
C TYR A 106 12.43 8.61 -22.79
N LEU A 107 11.38 9.20 -23.38
CA LEU A 107 10.46 8.58 -24.31
C LEU A 107 10.23 9.51 -25.50
N ASN A 108 10.01 8.93 -26.67
CA ASN A 108 9.60 9.68 -27.84
C ASN A 108 8.14 10.16 -27.71
N SER A 109 7.74 11.09 -28.56
CA SER A 109 6.47 11.80 -28.43
C SER A 109 5.27 10.88 -28.70
N HIS A 110 5.30 10.17 -29.83
CA HIS A 110 4.14 9.48 -30.39
C HIS A 110 4.54 8.19 -31.11
N ALA A 111 3.61 7.24 -31.25
CA ALA A 111 3.86 5.97 -31.97
C ALA A 111 4.38 6.18 -33.40
N ARG A 112 3.92 7.26 -34.06
CA ARG A 112 4.37 7.69 -35.40
C ARG A 112 5.87 7.87 -35.51
N ASP A 113 6.58 8.22 -34.43
CA ASP A 113 8.05 8.38 -34.48
C ASP A 113 8.76 7.05 -34.83
N PHE A 114 8.14 5.89 -34.55
CA PHE A 114 8.67 4.58 -34.97
C PHE A 114 8.35 4.23 -36.43
N GLU A 115 7.37 4.89 -37.03
CA GLU A 115 6.97 4.75 -38.43
C GLU A 115 7.69 5.76 -39.33
N THR A 116 8.24 6.84 -38.77
CA THR A 116 9.04 7.84 -39.46
C THR A 116 10.45 7.31 -39.76
N PRO A 117 10.80 7.05 -41.03
CA PRO A 117 12.09 6.44 -41.39
C PRO A 117 13.31 7.23 -40.92
N GLU A 118 13.20 8.54 -40.81
CA GLU A 118 14.27 9.44 -40.35
C GLU A 118 14.52 9.33 -38.84
N LEU A 119 13.49 8.99 -38.05
CA LEU A 119 13.57 8.91 -36.59
C LEU A 119 13.87 7.49 -36.11
N ARG A 120 13.36 6.48 -36.82
CA ARG A 120 13.42 5.08 -36.43
C ARG A 120 14.84 4.59 -36.08
N PRO A 121 15.90 4.87 -36.87
CA PRO A 121 17.26 4.43 -36.56
C PRO A 121 17.78 4.99 -35.22
N TYR A 122 17.39 6.21 -34.86
CA TYR A 122 17.79 6.83 -33.59
C TYR A 122 17.08 6.20 -32.41
N LEU A 123 15.78 5.90 -32.54
CA LEU A 123 15.02 5.21 -31.49
C LEU A 123 15.58 3.82 -31.23
N ASP A 124 15.82 3.03 -32.28
CA ASP A 124 16.35 1.67 -32.18
C ASP A 124 17.76 1.65 -31.56
N ARG A 125 18.57 2.69 -31.83
CA ARG A 125 19.94 2.80 -31.30
C ARG A 125 19.99 3.30 -29.86
N PHE A 126 19.24 4.36 -29.53
CA PHE A 126 19.42 5.12 -28.29
C PHE A 126 18.34 4.88 -27.24
N VAL A 127 17.16 4.37 -27.63
CA VAL A 127 16.01 4.15 -26.72
C VAL A 127 15.72 2.65 -26.53
N ARG A 128 16.72 1.80 -26.77
CA ARG A 128 16.63 0.35 -26.47
C ARG A 128 16.61 0.07 -24.97
N GLY A 129 16.03 -1.05 -24.57
CA GLY A 129 16.14 -1.55 -23.21
C GLY A 129 17.48 -2.24 -22.93
N SER A 130 17.73 -2.43 -21.65
CA SER A 130 18.80 -3.30 -21.15
C SER A 130 18.53 -4.75 -21.57
N GLY A 131 19.59 -5.57 -21.66
CA GLY A 131 19.45 -7.00 -22.03
C GLY A 131 19.03 -7.27 -23.49
N GLY A 132 19.18 -6.29 -24.39
CA GLY A 132 18.85 -6.46 -25.82
C GLY A 132 17.38 -6.22 -26.17
N ILE A 133 16.58 -5.69 -25.24
CA ILE A 133 15.16 -5.40 -25.46
C ILE A 133 15.00 -4.30 -26.53
N PRO A 134 14.17 -4.52 -27.58
CA PRO A 134 13.92 -3.53 -28.61
C PRO A 134 13.33 -2.22 -28.08
N ALA A 135 13.63 -1.11 -28.76
CA ALA A 135 13.16 0.22 -28.34
C ALA A 135 11.63 0.32 -28.27
N LEU A 136 10.92 -0.29 -29.22
CA LEU A 136 9.46 -0.31 -29.23
C LEU A 136 8.87 -0.96 -27.96
N GLU A 137 9.44 -2.08 -27.52
CA GLU A 137 8.98 -2.78 -26.31
C GLU A 137 9.25 -1.97 -25.05
N ARG A 138 10.46 -1.37 -24.95
CA ARG A 138 10.81 -0.48 -23.85
C ARG A 138 9.84 0.71 -23.78
N VAL A 139 9.63 1.41 -24.88
CA VAL A 139 8.76 2.60 -24.91
C VAL A 139 7.32 2.23 -24.60
N LYS A 140 6.81 1.11 -25.15
CA LYS A 140 5.46 0.64 -24.88
C LYS A 140 5.24 0.40 -23.38
N LEU A 141 6.19 -0.26 -22.71
CA LEU A 141 6.12 -0.51 -21.27
C LEU A 141 6.20 0.79 -20.46
N MET A 142 7.16 1.66 -20.76
CA MET A 142 7.37 2.89 -19.98
C MET A 142 6.23 3.89 -20.17
N LYS A 143 5.66 4.01 -21.37
CA LYS A 143 4.44 4.83 -21.58
C LYS A 143 3.24 4.26 -20.84
N LEU A 144 3.08 2.93 -20.79
CA LEU A 144 1.99 2.31 -20.02
C LEU A 144 2.15 2.56 -18.51
N LEU A 145 3.37 2.44 -17.98
CA LEU A 145 3.63 2.76 -16.58
C LEU A 145 3.43 4.25 -16.30
N TRP A 146 3.88 5.13 -17.20
CA TRP A 146 3.65 6.57 -17.08
C TRP A 146 2.15 6.93 -17.09
N ASP A 147 1.35 6.29 -17.93
CA ASP A 147 -0.10 6.50 -17.94
C ASP A 147 -0.78 6.04 -16.65
N ALA A 148 -0.23 5.03 -15.98
CA ALA A 148 -0.73 4.57 -14.69
C ALA A 148 -0.45 5.52 -13.52
N VAL A 149 0.59 6.36 -13.59
CA VAL A 149 1.06 7.15 -12.43
C VAL A 149 1.21 8.65 -12.65
N GLY A 150 1.47 9.10 -13.88
CA GLY A 150 1.97 10.44 -14.18
C GLY A 150 1.21 11.25 -15.22
N THR A 151 0.34 10.63 -16.04
CA THR A 151 -0.58 11.39 -16.90
C THR A 151 -1.71 12.01 -16.09
N GLU A 152 -2.53 12.87 -16.71
CA GLU A 152 -3.73 13.41 -16.06
C GLU A 152 -4.68 12.29 -15.59
N PHE A 153 -4.76 11.19 -16.34
CA PHE A 153 -5.47 9.99 -15.90
C PHE A 153 -4.86 9.37 -14.64
N GLY A 154 -3.52 9.20 -14.60
CA GLY A 154 -2.79 8.73 -13.43
C GLY A 154 -2.98 9.64 -12.20
N GLY A 155 -2.84 10.95 -12.37
CA GLY A 155 -3.04 11.94 -11.30
C GLY A 155 -4.48 11.98 -10.78
N ARG A 156 -5.48 11.88 -11.67
CA ARG A 156 -6.88 11.72 -11.28
C ARG A 156 -7.10 10.43 -10.49
N HIS A 157 -6.43 9.34 -10.87
CA HIS A 157 -6.52 8.07 -10.16
C HIS A 157 -5.87 8.12 -8.78
N GLU A 158 -4.74 8.81 -8.62
CA GLU A 158 -4.16 9.11 -7.30
C GLU A 158 -5.15 9.88 -6.43
N LEU A 159 -5.71 10.98 -6.93
CA LEU A 159 -6.69 11.77 -6.19
C LEU A 159 -7.90 10.93 -5.76
N TYR A 160 -8.35 10.03 -6.64
CA TYR A 160 -9.42 9.08 -6.35
C TYR A 160 -9.04 8.11 -5.23
N GLU A 161 -7.90 7.39 -5.31
CA GLU A 161 -7.56 6.40 -4.28
C GLU A 161 -7.28 7.06 -2.91
N ILE A 162 -6.83 8.33 -2.89
CA ILE A 162 -6.63 9.08 -1.64
C ILE A 162 -7.96 9.41 -0.95
N ASN A 163 -9.00 9.78 -1.71
CA ASN A 163 -10.21 10.38 -1.15
C ASN A 163 -11.48 9.55 -1.34
N TYR A 164 -11.40 8.38 -2.00
CA TYR A 164 -12.56 7.55 -2.35
C TYR A 164 -13.44 7.21 -1.14
N ALA A 165 -12.83 6.94 0.02
CA ALA A 165 -13.54 6.52 1.22
C ALA A 165 -13.94 7.67 2.16
N GLY A 166 -13.54 8.92 1.86
CA GLY A 166 -13.73 10.09 2.72
C GLY A 166 -12.44 10.91 2.84
N SER A 167 -12.52 12.04 3.57
CA SER A 167 -11.33 12.84 3.87
C SER A 167 -10.38 12.10 4.81
N HIS A 168 -9.09 12.44 4.74
CA HIS A 168 -8.01 11.85 5.55
C HIS A 168 -8.33 11.80 7.06
N GLU A 169 -8.95 12.85 7.60
CA GLU A 169 -9.30 12.91 9.02
C GLU A 169 -10.50 12.00 9.33
N GLU A 170 -11.51 12.04 8.47
CA GLU A 170 -12.78 11.37 8.76
C GLU A 170 -12.67 9.85 8.66
N ILE A 171 -11.90 9.32 7.70
CA ILE A 171 -11.61 7.88 7.61
C ILE A 171 -10.92 7.34 8.88
N ARG A 172 -10.06 8.14 9.52
CA ARG A 172 -9.38 7.78 10.79
C ARG A 172 -10.34 7.85 11.96
N ARG A 173 -11.22 8.86 11.99
CA ARG A 173 -12.28 8.95 13.00
C ARG A 173 -13.24 7.76 12.93
N TYR A 174 -13.58 7.27 11.73
CA TYR A 174 -14.39 6.06 11.59
C TYR A 174 -13.75 4.84 12.23
N ALA A 175 -12.43 4.66 12.11
CA ALA A 175 -11.72 3.57 12.79
C ALA A 175 -11.83 3.68 14.32
N LEU A 176 -11.58 4.87 14.88
CA LEU A 176 -11.73 5.13 16.32
C LEU A 176 -13.16 4.87 16.80
N PHE A 177 -14.15 5.46 16.13
CA PHE A 177 -15.55 5.30 16.53
C PHE A 177 -16.06 3.88 16.32
N GLY A 178 -15.55 3.15 15.33
CA GLY A 178 -15.80 1.72 15.16
C GLY A 178 -15.31 0.90 16.36
N ALA A 179 -14.10 1.17 16.85
CA ALA A 179 -13.55 0.52 18.05
C ALA A 179 -14.32 0.90 19.32
N MET A 180 -14.76 2.15 19.46
CA MET A 180 -15.59 2.57 20.59
C MET A 180 -16.96 1.90 20.57
N ALA A 181 -17.63 1.89 19.41
CA ALA A 181 -18.98 1.34 19.28
C ALA A 181 -19.04 -0.18 19.43
N SER A 182 -17.97 -0.90 19.08
CA SER A 182 -17.87 -2.35 19.25
C SER A 182 -17.50 -2.78 20.68
N GLY A 183 -17.07 -1.85 21.54
CA GLY A 183 -16.54 -2.15 22.87
C GLY A 183 -15.07 -2.58 22.87
N ASP A 184 -14.43 -2.69 21.71
CA ASP A 184 -13.02 -3.05 21.60
C ASP A 184 -12.10 -2.02 22.29
N ALA A 185 -12.41 -0.73 22.19
CA ALA A 185 -11.66 0.32 22.86
C ALA A 185 -11.67 0.15 24.38
N ASP A 186 -12.81 -0.24 24.97
CA ASP A 186 -12.91 -0.50 26.40
C ASP A 186 -12.18 -1.78 26.79
N ARG A 187 -12.26 -2.83 25.96
CA ARG A 187 -11.49 -4.07 26.16
C ARG A 187 -9.98 -3.81 26.16
N TRP A 188 -9.47 -3.01 25.22
CA TRP A 188 -8.05 -2.67 25.15
C TRP A 188 -7.59 -1.85 26.34
N LYS A 189 -8.40 -0.86 26.77
CA LYS A 189 -8.12 -0.11 28.01
C LYS A 189 -8.09 -1.04 29.22
N ALA A 190 -9.09 -1.91 29.39
CA ALA A 190 -9.13 -2.87 30.50
C ALA A 190 -7.92 -3.82 30.51
N PHE A 191 -7.42 -4.21 29.33
CA PHE A 191 -6.20 -5.01 29.23
C PHE A 191 -4.97 -4.23 29.73
N ALA A 192 -4.84 -2.95 29.37
CA ALA A 192 -3.79 -2.09 29.91
C ALA A 192 -3.94 -1.87 31.43
N GLU A 193 -5.16 -1.64 31.92
CA GLU A 193 -5.45 -1.49 33.35
C GLU A 193 -5.07 -2.74 34.15
N THR A 194 -5.21 -3.93 33.56
CA THR A 194 -4.80 -5.19 34.22
C THR A 194 -3.31 -5.17 34.55
N CYS A 195 -2.47 -4.73 33.61
CA CYS A 195 -1.02 -4.58 33.84
C CYS A 195 -0.72 -3.47 34.84
N MET A 196 -1.41 -2.32 34.73
CA MET A 196 -1.22 -1.20 35.66
C MET A 196 -1.61 -1.54 37.10
N ALA A 197 -2.54 -2.48 37.31
CA ALA A 197 -2.94 -2.93 38.63
C ALA A 197 -1.89 -3.80 39.34
N GLU A 198 -0.89 -4.33 38.60
CA GLU A 198 0.15 -5.21 39.15
C GLU A 198 1.26 -4.45 39.89
N TYR A 199 1.23 -3.12 39.90
CA TYR A 199 2.18 -2.29 40.63
C TYR A 199 1.55 -1.00 41.16
N ASP A 200 2.15 -0.46 42.21
CA ASP A 200 1.87 0.89 42.69
C ASP A 200 3.16 1.63 43.09
N THR A 201 3.04 2.75 43.79
CA THR A 201 4.21 3.55 44.22
C THR A 201 5.10 2.85 45.24
N LYS A 202 4.71 1.66 45.73
CA LYS A 202 5.45 0.85 46.70
C LYS A 202 6.05 -0.43 46.08
N GLY A 203 5.88 -0.65 44.78
CA GLY A 203 6.41 -1.82 44.07
C GLY A 203 5.31 -2.70 43.46
N TRP A 204 5.65 -3.96 43.20
CA TRP A 204 4.73 -4.97 42.68
C TRP A 204 3.67 -5.35 43.72
N THR A 205 2.43 -5.51 43.28
CA THR A 205 1.28 -5.93 44.11
C THR A 205 0.93 -7.41 43.92
N VAL A 206 1.49 -8.05 42.89
CA VAL A 206 1.33 -9.48 42.58
C VAL A 206 2.42 -10.33 43.27
N PRO A 207 2.10 -11.57 43.69
CA PRO A 207 2.97 -12.37 44.55
C PRO A 207 4.14 -13.06 43.82
N ASP A 208 4.12 -13.10 42.49
CA ASP A 208 5.09 -13.80 41.65
C ASP A 208 6.24 -12.91 41.16
N LEU A 209 6.22 -11.62 41.49
CA LEU A 209 7.28 -10.66 41.18
C LEU A 209 8.02 -10.22 42.46
N VAL A 210 9.31 -9.92 42.32
CA VAL A 210 10.20 -9.52 43.43
C VAL A 210 10.41 -8.00 43.38
N ASN A 211 10.17 -7.32 44.49
CA ASN A 211 10.45 -5.89 44.63
C ASN A 211 11.95 -5.62 44.65
N GLY A 212 12.35 -4.44 44.14
CA GLY A 212 13.76 -4.04 44.06
C GLY A 212 14.35 -3.46 45.36
N ASP A 213 13.74 -3.72 46.51
CA ASP A 213 14.16 -3.16 47.80
C ASP A 213 15.56 -3.63 48.22
N ASP A 214 15.97 -4.82 47.78
CA ASP A 214 17.28 -5.42 48.05
C ASP A 214 18.41 -4.84 47.20
N VAL A 215 18.09 -4.11 46.12
CA VAL A 215 19.04 -3.52 45.18
C VAL A 215 18.92 -2.00 45.05
N SER A 216 17.85 -1.39 45.58
CA SER A 216 17.66 0.07 45.50
C SER A 216 18.68 0.81 46.39
N VAL A 217 19.39 1.77 45.78
CA VAL A 217 20.33 2.67 46.47
C VAL A 217 19.71 4.02 46.83
N VAL A 218 18.44 4.23 46.49
CA VAL A 218 17.67 5.44 46.80
C VAL A 218 16.78 5.16 48.01
N HIS A 219 16.86 6.03 49.02
CA HIS A 219 16.10 5.95 50.28
C HIS A 219 14.87 6.85 50.27
#